data_AF-A0A972D5X4-F1
#
_entry.id   AF-A0A972D5X4-F1
#
_cell.length_a   1.000
_cell.length_b   1.000
_cell.length_c   1.000
_cell.angle_alpha   90.00
_cell.angle_beta   90.00
_cell.angle_gamma   90.00
#
_symmetry.space_group_name_H-M   'P 1'
#
loop_
_entity.id
_entity.type
_entity.pdbx_description
1 polymer ?
#
loop_
_entity_poly.entity_id
_entity_poly.type
_entity_poly.pdbx_seq_one_letter_code
_entity_poly.pdbx_strand_id
1 'polypeptide(L)' 'FEVWRDVQVIKMKNGRDGSWSTSLVINDATRFNFCFHDGADHWDNNSGRNWSYEVHNGEISDLKKA' A
#
# COMPACT_ATOMS: atom_id res chain seq x y z
N PHE A 1 -6.76 -6.08 -16.29
CA PHE A 1 -6.59 -6.58 -14.92
C PHE A 1 -5.27 -6.06 -14.41
N GLU A 2 -5.26 -5.40 -13.24
CA GLU A 2 -3.99 -5.06 -12.58
C GLU A 2 -3.29 -6.36 -12.14
N VAL A 3 -2.03 -6.51 -12.50
CA VAL A 3 -1.22 -7.66 -12.08
C VAL A 3 -0.41 -7.23 -10.86
N TRP A 4 -0.80 -7.75 -9.70
CA TRP A 4 -0.07 -7.54 -8.47
C TRP A 4 1.21 -8.38 -8.46
N ARG A 5 2.27 -7.84 -7.86
CA ARG A 5 3.57 -8.49 -7.69
C ARG A 5 3.95 -8.41 -6.21
N ASP A 6 4.76 -9.37 -5.75
CA ASP A 6 5.20 -9.43 -4.34
C ASP A 6 4.02 -9.30 -3.35
N VAL A 7 2.95 -10.08 -3.59
CA VAL A 7 1.73 -10.02 -2.77
C VAL A 7 2.04 -10.62 -1.40
N GLN A 8 1.81 -9.83 -0.35
CA GLN A 8 2.02 -10.24 1.03
C GLN A 8 0.78 -9.95 1.88
N VAL A 9 0.54 -10.82 2.86
CA VAL A 9 -0.44 -10.60 3.93
C VAL A 9 0.33 -10.25 5.20
N ILE A 10 0.16 -9.02 5.68
CA ILE A 10 0.91 -8.50 6.82
C ILE A 10 -0.06 -8.20 7.97
N LYS A 11 0.12 -8.89 9.09
CA LYS A 11 -0.70 -8.66 10.29
C LYS A 11 -0.45 -7.26 10.85
N MET A 12 -1.52 -6.49 11.04
CA MET A 12 -1.47 -5.20 11.71
C MET A 12 -1.51 -5.34 13.23
N LYS A 13 -0.96 -4.36 13.93
CA LYS A 13 -1.00 -4.21 15.38
C LYS A 13 -2.02 -3.15 15.75
N ASN A 14 -2.81 -3.41 16.79
CA ASN A 14 -3.74 -2.44 17.34
C ASN A 14 -3.02 -1.41 18.21
N GLY A 15 -3.31 -0.14 17.97
CA GLY A 15 -2.95 0.99 18.82
C GLY A 15 -3.94 1.17 19.96
N ARG A 16 -3.50 1.81 21.04
CA ARG A 16 -4.37 2.15 22.19
C ARG A 16 -5.45 3.18 21.85
N ASP A 17 -5.24 3.92 20.77
CA ASP A 17 -6.12 4.95 20.22
C ASP A 17 -7.17 4.38 19.23
N GLY A 18 -7.23 3.05 19.08
CA GLY A 18 -8.11 2.40 18.12
C GLY A 18 -7.56 2.35 16.69
N SER A 19 -6.35 2.88 16.45
CA SER A 19 -5.67 2.74 15.16
C SER A 19 -5.17 1.32 14.95
N TRP A 20 -4.95 0.96 13.69
CA TRP A 20 -4.23 -0.26 13.32
C TRP A 20 -3.06 0.14 12.43
N SER A 21 -1.88 -0.42 12.68
CA SER A 21 -0.68 -0.10 11.89
C SER A 21 0.21 -1.31 11.66
N THR A 22 1.02 -1.24 10.61
CA THR A 22 2.11 -2.19 10.35
C THR A 22 3.27 -1.46 9.66
N SER A 23 4.41 -2.12 9.57
CA SER A 23 5.57 -1.64 8.83
C SER A 23 5.91 -2.67 7.77
N LEU A 24 6.26 -2.19 6.57
CA LEU A 24 6.61 -3.02 5.43
C LEU A 24 7.78 -2.37 4.68
N VAL A 25 8.51 -3.18 3.92
CA VAL A 25 9.59 -2.72 3.05
C VAL A 25 9.06 -2.69 1.63
N ILE A 26 9.21 -1.55 0.96
CA ILE A 26 8.80 -1.38 -0.43
C ILE A 26 10.05 -1.40 -1.30
N ASN A 27 10.15 -2.42 -2.14
CA ASN A 27 11.32 -2.64 -3.01
C ASN A 27 11.23 -1.90 -4.35
N ASP A 28 10.03 -1.43 -4.73
CA ASP A 28 9.75 -0.74 -5.98
C ASP A 28 9.26 0.70 -5.70
N ALA A 29 10.03 1.69 -6.11
CA ALA A 29 9.76 3.11 -5.90
C ALA A 29 8.79 3.68 -6.95
N THR A 30 7.68 3.00 -7.19
CA THR A 30 6.63 3.45 -8.11
C THR A 30 5.30 3.62 -7.39
N ARG A 31 4.46 2.58 -7.40
CA ARG A 31 3.12 2.59 -6.82
C ARG A 31 2.92 1.37 -5.93
N PHE A 32 2.64 1.64 -4.67
CA PHE A 32 2.27 0.61 -3.71
C PHE A 32 0.75 0.49 -3.67
N ASN A 33 0.22 -0.67 -4.05
CA ASN A 33 -1.20 -1.00 -3.92
C ASN A 33 -1.43 -1.85 -2.66
N PHE A 34 -2.54 -1.62 -1.97
CA PHE A 34 -2.92 -2.40 -0.78
C PHE A 34 -4.44 -2.43 -0.58
N CYS A 35 -4.90 -3.36 0.25
CA CYS A 35 -6.26 -3.46 0.76
C CYS A 35 -6.19 -3.83 2.24
N PHE A 36 -7.24 -3.54 3.00
CA PHE A 36 -7.37 -4.04 4.36
C PHE A 36 -8.34 -5.23 4.37
N HIS A 37 -8.10 -6.21 5.24
CA HIS A 37 -9.05 -7.29 5.50
C HIS A 37 -9.08 -7.64 6.99
N ASP A 38 -10.22 -8.11 7.48
CA ASP A 38 -10.40 -8.50 8.89
C ASP A 38 -9.96 -9.95 9.17
N GLY A 39 -9.67 -10.72 8.13
CA GLY A 39 -9.29 -12.14 8.24
C GLY A 39 -10.48 -13.10 8.23
N ALA A 40 -11.70 -12.60 7.98
CA ALA A 40 -12.94 -13.34 7.84
C ALA A 40 -13.60 -13.06 6.47
N ASP A 41 -12.80 -13.00 5.41
CA ASP A 41 -13.20 -12.74 4.02
C ASP A 41 -13.90 -11.39 3.76
N HIS A 42 -13.84 -10.43 4.70
CA HIS A 42 -14.27 -9.05 4.43
C HIS A 42 -13.08 -8.17 4.05
N TRP A 43 -13.22 -7.45 2.94
CA TRP A 43 -12.18 -6.61 2.37
C TRP A 43 -12.63 -5.16 2.27
N ASP A 44 -11.78 -4.24 2.74
CA ASP A 44 -11.79 -2.86 2.27
C ASP A 44 -10.79 -2.74 1.12
N ASN A 45 -11.33 -2.85 -0.09
CA ASN A 45 -10.61 -2.70 -1.35
C ASN A 45 -11.10 -1.47 -2.13
N ASN A 46 -11.61 -0.44 -1.44
CA ASN A 46 -12.10 0.78 -2.08
C ASN A 46 -13.11 0.51 -3.22
N SER A 47 -14.09 -0.38 -2.96
CA SER A 47 -15.07 -0.83 -3.97
C SER A 47 -14.43 -1.40 -5.24
N GLY A 48 -13.39 -2.22 -5.09
CA GLY A 48 -12.67 -2.86 -6.20
C GLY A 48 -11.62 -1.98 -6.90
N ARG A 49 -11.41 -0.74 -6.44
CA ARG A 49 -10.34 0.15 -6.96
C ARG A 49 -9.00 -0.06 -6.27
N ASN A 50 -9.01 -0.71 -5.11
CA ASN A 50 -7.89 -0.82 -4.18
C ASN A 50 -7.45 0.54 -3.62
N TRP A 51 -6.64 0.50 -2.57
CA TRP A 51 -5.92 1.66 -2.09
C TRP A 51 -4.53 1.70 -2.71
N SER A 52 -3.98 2.89 -2.89
CA SER A 52 -2.65 3.04 -3.46
C SER A 52 -1.93 4.26 -2.92
N TYR A 53 -0.61 4.16 -2.83
CA TYR A 53 0.27 5.25 -2.47
C TYR A 53 1.44 5.34 -3.46
N GLU A 54 1.81 6.54 -3.85
CA GLU A 54 2.98 6.78 -4.70
C GLU A 54 4.23 6.81 -3.82
N VAL A 55 5.22 5.98 -4.14
CA VAL A 55 6.42 5.81 -3.31
C VAL A 55 7.59 6.37 -4.11
N HIS A 56 8.28 7.34 -3.54
CA HIS A 56 9.46 7.94 -4.19
C HIS A 56 10.71 7.56 -3.38
N ASN A 57 11.79 7.23 -4.08
CA ASN A 57 13.11 7.02 -3.50
C ASN A 57 13.85 8.34 -3.19
N GLY A 58 13.17 9.47 -3.29
CA GLY A 58 13.76 10.80 -3.11
C GLY A 58 14.54 11.31 -4.32
N GLU A 59 14.57 10.57 -5.43
CA GLU A 59 15.09 11.08 -6.69
C GLU A 59 14.10 12.10 -7.26
N ILE A 60 14.49 13.37 -7.27
CA ILE A 60 13.75 14.39 -8.00
C ILE A 60 13.92 14.06 -9.48
N SER A 61 12.84 13.66 -10.16
CA SER A 61 12.86 13.63 -11.61
C SER A 61 13.02 15.08 -12.09
N ASP A 62 14.17 15.43 -12.67
CA ASP A 62 14.48 16.74 -13.26
C ASP A 62 13.62 17.12 -14.47
N LEU A 63 12.39 16.60 -14.56
CA LEU A 63 11.45 16.83 -15.65
C LEU A 63 10.62 18.10 -15.45
N LYS A 64 11.30 19.24 -15.24
CA LYS A 64 10.79 20.59 -15.58
C LYS A 64 11.92 21.57 -15.95
N LYS A 65 12.85 21.13 -16.80
CA LYS A 65 13.69 22.04 -17.59
C LYS A 65 13.59 21.68 -19.08
N ALA A 66 12.50 22.14 -19.69
CA ALA A 66 12.40 22.40 -21.12
C ALA A 66 11.42 23.56 -21.31
#